data_AF-A0A8T5UK37-F1
#
_entry.id   AF-A0A8T5UK37-F1
#
_cell.length_a   1.000
_cell.length_b   1.000
_cell.length_c   1.000
_cell.angle_alpha   90.00
_cell.angle_beta   90.00
_cell.angle_gamma   90.00
#
_symmetry.space_group_name_H-M   'P 1'
#
loop_
_entity.id
_entity.type
_entity.pdbx_description
1 polymer ?
#
loop_
_entity_poly.entity_id
_entity_poly.type
_entity_poly.pdbx_seq_one_letter_code
_entity_poly.pdbx_strand_id
1 'polypeptide(L)'
;APSAWSIFYYNTLIPLMLLPLGVFFAFKRSNHVDIFLIVFLLTIFYFTGSMIRIILLFAPVASLVAAYGLSNVLKIFGSFFDEKRVLSRKRKRQLKTTVGKFEIGLVYFIVGLMLFAQVSHAANIATNDLAYSQLSPGAQFHDWEESLTWMKTNLPGDTVVVSWWDYGYWLTPIANMTTVNDNATLNATRIGLTGMALTQTNELYSAKIFKQLKADYVLVYFGFLYSGLGGDEG
;
A
#
# COMPACT_ATOMS: atom_id res chain seq x y z
N ALA A 1 -7.65 11.07 -0.99
CA ALA A 1 -6.71 12.22 -0.99
C ALA A 1 -5.76 12.10 -2.16
N PRO A 2 -5.33 13.23 -2.76
CA PRO A 2 -4.30 13.23 -3.79
C PRO A 2 -2.97 12.75 -3.22
N SER A 3 -2.16 12.13 -4.07
CA SER A 3 -0.87 11.56 -3.67
C SER A 3 0.25 12.59 -3.84
N ALA A 4 0.91 12.96 -2.74
CA ALA A 4 2.13 13.75 -2.79
C ALA A 4 3.30 12.95 -3.40
N TRP A 5 4.31 13.65 -3.93
CA TRP A 5 5.54 13.03 -4.45
C TRP A 5 6.21 12.08 -3.46
N SER A 6 6.19 12.42 -2.16
CA SER A 6 6.77 11.59 -1.10
C SER A 6 6.16 10.20 -1.05
N ILE A 7 4.86 10.05 -1.32
CA ILE A 7 4.17 8.76 -1.34
C ILE A 7 4.64 7.89 -2.50
N PHE A 8 4.83 8.46 -3.69
CA PHE A 8 5.38 7.73 -4.82
C PHE A 8 6.79 7.23 -4.50
N TYR A 9 7.64 8.11 -3.99
CA TYR A 9 9.02 7.75 -3.63
C TYR A 9 9.08 6.71 -2.51
N TYR A 10 8.28 6.87 -1.46
CA TYR A 10 8.24 5.95 -0.33
C TYR A 10 7.81 4.54 -0.77
N ASN A 11 6.75 4.43 -1.58
CA ASN A 11 6.23 3.12 -1.99
C ASN A 11 7.05 2.43 -3.10
N THR A 12 7.67 3.19 -4.01
CA THR A 12 8.28 2.62 -5.22
C THR A 12 9.78 2.86 -5.37
N LEU A 13 10.40 3.72 -4.55
CA LEU A 13 11.84 3.97 -4.43
C LEU A 13 12.66 3.88 -5.73
N ILE A 14 13.28 2.72 -6.01
CA ILE A 14 14.19 2.52 -7.15
C ILE A 14 13.46 2.39 -8.50
N PRO A 15 12.41 1.56 -8.64
CA PRO A 15 11.56 1.54 -9.82
C PRO A 15 11.17 2.92 -10.34
N LEU A 16 10.79 3.85 -9.45
CA LEU A 16 10.40 5.22 -9.82
C LEU A 16 11.53 5.97 -10.55
N MET A 17 12.77 5.84 -10.06
CA MET A 17 13.94 6.50 -10.65
C MET A 17 14.33 5.90 -12.01
N LEU A 18 14.01 4.63 -12.24
CA LEU A 18 14.30 3.91 -13.49
C LEU A 18 13.19 4.08 -14.55
N LEU A 19 12.06 4.69 -14.22
CA LEU A 19 10.95 4.90 -15.16
C LEU A 19 11.35 5.73 -16.39
N PRO A 20 12.01 6.90 -16.27
CA PRO A 20 12.37 7.70 -17.45
C PRO A 20 13.28 6.91 -18.41
N LEU A 21 14.16 6.08 -17.87
CA LEU A 21 15.06 5.22 -18.64
C LEU A 21 14.28 4.13 -19.39
N GLY A 22 13.33 3.46 -18.72
CA GLY A 22 12.47 2.46 -19.35
C GLY A 22 11.60 3.04 -20.46
N VAL A 23 11.01 4.22 -20.22
CA VAL A 23 10.22 4.97 -21.21
C VAL A 23 11.08 5.37 -22.41
N PHE A 24 12.31 5.84 -22.19
CA PHE A 24 13.23 6.19 -23.27
C PHE A 24 13.53 5.00 -24.20
N PHE A 25 13.85 3.83 -23.64
CA PHE A 25 14.08 2.63 -24.45
C PHE A 25 12.80 2.11 -25.14
N ALA A 26 11.63 2.35 -24.54
CA ALA A 26 10.35 1.97 -25.12
C ALA A 26 10.04 2.85 -26.35
N PHE A 27 10.24 4.17 -26.26
CA PHE A 27 10.13 5.08 -27.39
C PHE A 27 11.10 4.76 -28.52
N LYS A 28 12.33 4.38 -28.20
CA LYS A 28 13.35 4.06 -29.21
C LYS A 28 13.02 2.81 -30.04
N ARG A 29 12.34 1.83 -29.44
CA ARG A 29 11.94 0.59 -30.13
C ARG A 29 10.63 0.76 -30.90
N SER A 30 9.70 1.56 -30.35
CA SER A 30 8.43 1.97 -30.99
C SER A 30 7.56 0.82 -31.51
N ASN A 31 7.56 -0.34 -30.84
CA ASN A 31 6.63 -1.42 -31.18
C ASN A 31 5.24 -1.15 -30.58
N HIS A 32 4.19 -1.78 -31.14
CA HIS A 32 2.81 -1.70 -30.62
C HIS A 32 2.72 -2.00 -29.11
N VAL A 33 3.49 -2.97 -28.62
CA VAL A 33 3.56 -3.34 -27.20
C VAL A 33 4.15 -2.23 -26.33
N ASP A 34 5.15 -1.51 -26.84
CA ASP A 34 5.79 -0.40 -26.11
C ASP A 34 4.87 0.80 -25.99
N ILE A 35 4.15 1.11 -27.07
CA ILE A 35 3.17 2.20 -27.10
C ILE A 35 2.06 1.92 -26.08
N PHE A 36 1.53 0.70 -26.06
CA PHE A 36 0.54 0.30 -25.05
C PHE A 36 1.07 0.48 -23.63
N LEU A 37 2.30 0.02 -23.36
CA LEU A 37 2.93 0.09 -22.05
C LEU A 37 3.19 1.54 -21.59
N ILE A 38 3.59 2.44 -22.50
CA ILE A 38 3.76 3.86 -22.20
C ILE A 38 2.41 4.52 -21.88
N VAL A 39 1.40 4.30 -22.71
CA VAL A 39 0.06 4.86 -22.48
C VAL A 39 -0.49 4.35 -21.15
N PHE A 40 -0.38 3.05 -20.88
CA PHE A 40 -0.83 2.45 -19.64
C PHE A 40 -0.12 3.03 -18.41
N LEU A 41 1.21 3.21 -18.48
CA LEU A 41 2.00 3.85 -17.43
C LEU A 41 1.52 5.29 -17.17
N LEU A 42 1.32 6.09 -18.22
CA LEU A 42 0.87 7.48 -18.11
C LEU A 42 -0.54 7.57 -17.52
N THR A 43 -1.45 6.71 -17.96
CA THR A 43 -2.82 6.64 -17.45
C THR A 43 -2.84 6.29 -15.97
N ILE A 44 -2.10 5.25 -15.55
CA ILE A 44 -2.05 4.89 -14.13
C ILE A 44 -1.35 5.98 -13.31
N PHE A 45 -0.26 6.56 -13.81
CA PHE A 45 0.42 7.64 -13.11
C PHE A 45 -0.51 8.82 -12.81
N TYR A 46 -1.36 9.21 -13.77
CA TYR A 46 -2.39 10.22 -13.57
C TYR A 46 -3.39 9.83 -12.47
N PHE A 47 -3.94 8.61 -12.54
CA PHE A 47 -4.92 8.14 -11.57
C PHE A 47 -4.32 7.98 -10.15
N THR A 48 -3.08 7.50 -10.04
CA THR A 48 -2.36 7.43 -8.76
C THR A 48 -2.10 8.82 -8.18
N GLY A 49 -1.85 9.82 -9.03
CA GLY A 49 -1.74 11.22 -8.60
C GLY A 49 -3.03 11.74 -7.96
N SER A 50 -4.19 11.35 -8.49
CA SER A 50 -5.50 11.72 -7.96
C SER A 50 -5.93 10.92 -6.73
N MET A 51 -5.60 9.62 -6.67
CA MET A 51 -6.04 8.71 -5.61
C MET A 51 -4.92 7.76 -5.16
N ILE A 52 -4.56 7.83 -3.88
CA ILE A 52 -3.48 7.04 -3.28
C ILE A 52 -3.66 5.52 -3.41
N ARG A 53 -4.88 5.00 -3.31
CA ARG A 53 -5.14 3.55 -3.37
C ARG A 53 -4.80 2.91 -4.72
N ILE A 54 -4.74 3.70 -5.80
CA ILE A 54 -4.40 3.21 -7.14
C ILE A 54 -2.90 2.91 -7.26
N ILE A 55 -2.09 3.26 -6.25
CA ILE A 55 -0.65 2.95 -6.25
C ILE A 55 -0.36 1.45 -6.33
N LEU A 56 -1.28 0.60 -5.86
CA LEU A 56 -1.20 -0.86 -6.01
C LEU A 56 -1.23 -1.31 -7.47
N LEU A 57 -1.92 -0.58 -8.34
CA LEU A 57 -1.94 -0.82 -9.79
C LEU A 57 -0.70 -0.20 -10.47
N PHE A 58 -0.17 0.88 -9.93
CA PHE A 58 1.06 1.53 -10.44
C PHE A 58 2.30 0.67 -10.20
N ALA A 59 2.43 0.06 -9.02
CA ALA A 59 3.61 -0.70 -8.61
C ALA A 59 4.06 -1.80 -9.61
N PRO A 60 3.19 -2.69 -10.12
CA PRO A 60 3.60 -3.72 -11.08
C PRO A 60 4.00 -3.11 -12.44
N VAL A 61 3.31 -2.07 -12.89
CA VAL A 61 3.60 -1.40 -14.16
C VAL A 61 4.93 -0.66 -14.10
N ALA A 62 5.16 0.06 -13.01
CA ALA A 62 6.41 0.76 -12.76
C ALA A 62 7.59 -0.20 -12.69
N SER A 63 7.42 -1.33 -11.98
CA SER A 63 8.43 -2.40 -11.91
C SER A 63 8.75 -2.98 -13.29
N LEU A 64 7.75 -3.18 -14.15
CA LEU A 64 7.96 -3.75 -15.48
C LEU A 64 8.71 -2.79 -16.41
N VAL A 65 8.34 -1.51 -16.42
CA VAL A 65 9.03 -0.47 -17.20
C VAL A 65 10.46 -0.26 -16.69
N ALA A 66 10.65 -0.22 -15.37
CA ALA A 66 11.96 -0.11 -14.73
C ALA A 66 12.86 -1.30 -15.07
N ALA A 67 12.34 -2.52 -14.97
CA ALA A 67 13.06 -3.74 -15.34
C ALA A 67 13.42 -3.75 -16.83
N TYR A 68 12.53 -3.30 -17.71
CA TYR A 68 12.82 -3.16 -19.14
C TYR A 68 13.98 -2.17 -19.38
N GLY A 69 13.95 -0.99 -18.75
CA GLY A 69 15.03 0.00 -18.84
C GLY A 69 16.36 -0.54 -18.32
N LEU A 70 16.35 -1.15 -17.13
CA LEU A 70 17.53 -1.73 -16.51
C LEU A 70 18.11 -2.88 -17.34
N SER A 71 17.27 -3.77 -17.88
CA SER A 71 17.71 -4.90 -18.70
C SER A 71 18.42 -4.46 -19.99
N ASN A 72 17.99 -3.36 -20.60
CA ASN A 72 18.63 -2.83 -21.81
C ASN A 72 19.99 -2.20 -21.48
N VAL A 73 20.13 -1.53 -20.34
CA VAL A 73 21.42 -1.04 -19.85
C VAL A 73 22.36 -2.22 -19.56
N LEU A 74 21.90 -3.22 -18.81
CA LEU A 74 22.70 -4.40 -18.50
C LEU A 74 23.11 -5.20 -19.74
N LYS A 75 22.27 -5.29 -20.78
CA LYS A 75 22.64 -5.91 -22.06
C LYS A 75 23.77 -5.17 -22.78
N ILE A 76 23.79 -3.84 -22.71
CA ILE A 76 24.88 -3.04 -23.29
C ILE A 76 26.19 -3.40 -22.58
N PHE A 77 26.20 -3.45 -21.25
CA PHE A 77 27.38 -3.81 -20.45
C PHE A 77 27.76 -5.30 -20.53
N GLY A 78 26.79 -6.21 -20.66
CA GLY A 78 27.00 -7.65 -20.77
C GLY A 78 27.58 -8.09 -22.12
N SER A 79 27.29 -7.36 -23.19
CA SER A 79 27.88 -7.59 -24.53
C SER A 79 29.41 -7.41 -24.60
N PHE A 80 30.01 -6.89 -23.52
CA PHE A 80 31.46 -6.81 -23.34
C PHE A 80 32.06 -8.06 -22.69
N PHE A 81 31.28 -8.80 -21.88
CA PHE A 81 31.68 -10.08 -21.28
C PHE A 81 31.47 -11.25 -22.23
N ASP A 82 30.36 -11.24 -22.97
CA ASP A 82 30.00 -12.34 -23.87
C ASP A 82 30.53 -12.09 -25.29
N GLU A 83 31.24 -13.06 -25.87
CA GLU A 83 31.70 -12.99 -27.27
C GLU A 83 30.55 -13.06 -28.29
N LYS A 84 29.31 -13.26 -27.83
CA LYS A 84 28.15 -13.44 -28.72
C LYS A 84 27.66 -12.10 -29.31
N ARG A 85 27.48 -12.16 -30.64
CA ARG A 85 27.31 -11.07 -31.60
C ARG A 85 25.99 -10.30 -31.41
N VAL A 86 26.03 -9.03 -31.01
CA VAL A 86 24.88 -8.10 -31.18
C VAL A 86 25.29 -6.68 -31.57
N LEU A 87 26.51 -6.22 -31.28
CA LEU A 87 26.94 -4.84 -31.60
C LEU A 87 27.81 -4.75 -32.85
N SER A 88 27.46 -3.81 -33.73
CA SER A 88 28.26 -3.42 -34.91
C SER A 88 29.72 -3.15 -34.51
N ARG A 89 30.67 -3.78 -35.23
CA ARG A 89 32.12 -3.79 -34.95
C ARG A 89 32.72 -2.39 -34.71
N LYS A 90 32.16 -1.34 -35.32
CA LYS A 90 32.62 0.05 -35.20
C LYS A 90 32.33 0.67 -33.82
N ARG A 91 31.14 0.42 -33.27
CA ARG A 91 30.71 0.91 -31.94
C ARG A 91 31.41 0.15 -30.81
N LYS A 92 31.67 -1.15 -31.02
CA LYS A 92 32.42 -2.00 -30.08
C LYS A 92 33.87 -1.51 -29.93
N ARG A 93 34.51 -1.07 -31.02
CA ARG A 93 35.91 -0.58 -31.00
C ARG A 93 36.05 0.77 -30.30
N GLN A 94 35.09 1.69 -30.45
CA GLN A 94 35.08 2.98 -29.74
C GLN A 94 34.83 2.84 -28.23
N LEU A 95 33.94 1.94 -27.80
CA LEU A 95 33.68 1.71 -26.37
C LEU A 95 34.72 0.83 -25.69
N LYS A 96 35.36 -0.14 -26.40
CA LYS A 96 36.44 -0.95 -25.83
C LYS A 96 37.66 -0.12 -25.42
N THR A 97 37.89 1.02 -26.07
CA THR A 97 38.95 1.96 -25.70
C THR A 97 38.65 2.77 -24.44
N THR A 98 37.40 2.81 -23.98
CA THR A 98 36.97 3.69 -22.88
C THR A 98 36.55 2.92 -21.63
N VAL A 99 36.12 1.66 -21.73
CA VAL A 99 35.52 0.92 -20.59
C VAL A 99 36.30 -0.36 -20.29
N GLY A 100 36.97 -0.40 -19.14
CA GLY A 100 37.69 -1.56 -18.63
C GLY A 100 36.76 -2.65 -18.06
N LYS A 101 37.27 -3.89 -17.95
CA LYS A 101 36.52 -5.01 -17.32
C LYS A 101 36.11 -4.70 -15.86
N PHE A 102 36.93 -3.91 -15.16
CA PHE A 102 36.66 -3.43 -13.80
C PHE A 102 35.43 -2.52 -13.74
N GLU A 103 35.32 -1.53 -14.64
CA GLU A 103 34.17 -0.62 -14.73
C GLU A 103 32.86 -1.37 -14.94
N ILE A 104 32.87 -2.40 -15.79
CA ILE A 104 31.69 -3.23 -16.03
C ILE A 104 31.31 -4.01 -14.78
N GLY A 105 32.29 -4.63 -14.11
CA GLY A 105 32.06 -5.31 -12.83
C GLY A 105 31.48 -4.39 -11.76
N LEU A 106 31.98 -3.14 -11.70
CA LEU A 106 31.48 -2.10 -10.81
C LEU A 106 30.01 -1.75 -11.10
N VAL A 107 29.62 -1.60 -12.37
CA VAL A 107 28.21 -1.36 -12.76
C VAL A 107 27.31 -2.51 -12.30
N TYR A 108 27.70 -3.77 -12.52
CA TYR A 108 26.92 -4.91 -12.05
C TYR A 108 26.82 -4.95 -10.52
N PHE A 109 27.89 -4.59 -9.82
CA PHE A 109 27.91 -4.51 -8.37
C PHE A 109 26.96 -3.42 -7.84
N ILE A 110 26.98 -2.22 -8.43
CA ILE A 110 26.05 -1.13 -8.07
C ILE A 110 24.60 -1.56 -8.30
N VAL A 111 24.30 -2.15 -9.46
CA VAL A 111 22.94 -2.61 -9.75
C VAL A 111 22.51 -3.71 -8.78
N GLY A 112 23.41 -4.63 -8.42
CA GLY A 112 23.15 -5.64 -7.39
C GLY A 112 22.82 -5.02 -6.02
N LEU A 113 23.58 -4.01 -5.61
CA LEU A 113 23.33 -3.27 -4.37
C LEU A 113 21.98 -2.54 -4.41
N MET A 114 21.64 -1.90 -5.54
CA MET A 114 20.33 -1.26 -5.72
C MET A 114 19.18 -2.26 -5.57
N LEU A 115 19.27 -3.43 -6.22
CA LEU A 115 18.23 -4.47 -6.08
C LEU A 115 18.12 -4.97 -4.64
N PHE A 116 19.23 -5.15 -3.95
CA PHE A 116 19.24 -5.53 -2.53
C PHE A 116 18.59 -4.47 -1.63
N ALA A 117 18.90 -3.19 -1.86
CA ALA A 117 18.29 -2.08 -1.15
C ALA A 117 16.78 -2.00 -1.38
N GLN A 118 16.31 -2.24 -2.60
CA GLN A 118 14.87 -2.27 -2.91
C GLN A 118 14.15 -3.38 -2.15
N VAL A 119 14.71 -4.59 -2.11
CA VAL A 119 14.11 -5.73 -1.38
C VAL A 119 14.06 -5.43 0.11
N SER A 120 15.14 -4.88 0.67
CA SER A 120 15.22 -4.52 2.09
C SER A 120 14.20 -3.44 2.45
N HIS A 121 14.05 -2.43 1.58
CA HIS A 121 13.07 -1.35 1.74
C HIS A 121 11.63 -1.86 1.67
N ALA A 122 11.31 -2.69 0.67
CA ALA A 122 9.99 -3.29 0.52
C ALA A 122 9.63 -4.19 1.71
N ALA A 123 10.60 -4.97 2.21
CA ALA A 123 10.43 -5.76 3.42
C ALA A 123 10.14 -4.86 4.62
N ASN A 124 10.94 -3.80 4.83
CA ASN A 124 10.76 -2.87 5.94
C ASN A 124 9.39 -2.18 5.96
N ILE A 125 8.92 -1.71 4.79
CA ILE A 125 7.57 -1.13 4.66
C ILE A 125 6.51 -2.16 5.02
N ALA A 126 6.61 -3.37 4.46
CA ALA A 126 5.65 -4.44 4.75
C ALA A 126 5.59 -4.73 6.26
N THR A 127 6.74 -4.84 6.94
CA THR A 127 6.75 -5.12 8.38
C THR A 127 6.19 -3.96 9.19
N ASN A 128 6.57 -2.72 8.88
CA ASN A 128 6.13 -1.56 9.65
C ASN A 128 4.63 -1.28 9.46
N ASP A 129 4.14 -1.28 8.23
CA ASP A 129 2.71 -1.00 7.96
C ASP A 129 1.80 -2.12 8.51
N LEU A 130 2.25 -3.38 8.51
CA LEU A 130 1.51 -4.50 9.11
C LEU A 130 1.61 -4.52 10.65
N ALA A 131 2.67 -3.99 11.24
CA ALA A 131 2.86 -3.98 12.70
C ALA A 131 1.96 -2.95 13.41
N TYR A 132 1.51 -1.90 12.71
CA TYR A 132 0.55 -0.92 13.26
C TYR A 132 -0.91 -1.37 13.16
N SER A 133 -1.20 -2.49 12.50
CA SER A 133 -2.55 -3.07 12.51
C SER A 133 -2.86 -3.56 13.93
N GLN A 134 -3.86 -2.95 14.57
CA GLN A 134 -4.26 -3.24 15.96
C GLN A 134 -4.85 -4.66 16.17
N LEU A 135 -5.00 -5.43 15.08
CA LEU A 135 -5.40 -6.84 15.05
C LEU A 135 -4.36 -7.72 14.34
N SER A 136 -3.11 -7.26 14.26
CA SER A 136 -2.01 -8.03 13.66
C SER A 136 -1.43 -9.01 14.69
N PRO A 137 -1.30 -10.32 14.36
CA PRO A 137 -0.63 -11.27 15.24
C PRO A 137 0.80 -10.79 15.55
N GLY A 138 1.08 -10.48 16.82
CA GLY A 138 2.37 -9.94 17.26
C GLY A 138 2.45 -8.41 17.31
N ALA A 139 1.32 -7.70 17.20
CA ALA A 139 1.24 -6.28 17.51
C ALA A 139 1.60 -6.01 18.98
N GLN A 140 2.03 -4.77 19.29
CA GLN A 140 2.41 -4.40 20.67
C GLN A 140 1.22 -4.32 21.63
N PHE A 141 0.01 -4.06 21.11
CA PHE A 141 -1.22 -3.90 21.88
C PHE A 141 -2.24 -4.97 21.47
N HIS A 142 -2.83 -5.64 22.46
CA HIS A 142 -3.79 -6.72 22.24
C HIS A 142 -5.21 -6.35 22.74
N ASP A 143 -5.46 -5.08 23.08
CA ASP A 143 -6.70 -4.61 23.70
C ASP A 143 -7.94 -4.90 22.83
N TRP A 144 -7.79 -4.80 21.50
CA TRP A 144 -8.84 -5.18 20.55
C TRP A 144 -9.12 -6.68 20.56
N GLU A 145 -8.07 -7.51 20.54
CA GLU A 145 -8.21 -8.97 20.59
C GLU A 145 -8.86 -9.41 21.90
N GLU A 146 -8.44 -8.84 23.03
CA GLU A 146 -8.99 -9.11 24.35
C GLU A 146 -10.46 -8.67 24.44
N SER A 147 -10.79 -7.45 24.00
CA SER A 147 -12.16 -6.93 24.04
C SER A 147 -13.12 -7.74 23.16
N LEU A 148 -12.70 -8.09 21.95
CA LEU A 148 -13.51 -8.92 21.03
C LEU A 148 -13.68 -10.35 21.56
N THR A 149 -12.63 -10.93 22.16
CA THR A 149 -12.70 -12.27 22.76
C THR A 149 -13.56 -12.27 24.03
N TRP A 150 -13.49 -11.21 24.83
CA TRP A 150 -14.34 -11.01 26.00
C TRP A 150 -15.81 -10.96 25.58
N MET A 151 -16.16 -10.16 24.57
CA MET A 151 -17.53 -10.10 24.06
C MET A 151 -18.01 -11.49 23.61
N LYS A 152 -17.19 -12.20 22.84
CA LYS A 152 -17.52 -13.55 22.35
C LYS A 152 -17.82 -14.57 23.46
N THR A 153 -17.11 -14.46 24.59
CA THR A 153 -17.18 -15.44 25.67
C THR A 153 -18.23 -15.10 26.73
N ASN A 154 -18.54 -13.81 26.91
CA ASN A 154 -19.40 -13.32 27.98
C ASN A 154 -20.80 -12.89 27.50
N LEU A 155 -20.96 -12.57 26.21
CA LEU A 155 -22.24 -12.08 25.66
C LEU A 155 -22.94 -13.15 24.81
N PRO A 156 -24.28 -13.17 24.79
CA PRO A 156 -25.05 -13.95 23.81
C PRO A 156 -24.72 -13.54 22.37
N GLY A 157 -24.68 -14.50 21.43
CA GLY A 157 -24.31 -14.21 20.03
C GLY A 157 -25.32 -13.36 19.24
N ASP A 158 -26.53 -13.19 19.76
CA ASP A 158 -27.57 -12.31 19.21
C ASP A 158 -27.52 -10.88 19.77
N THR A 159 -26.58 -10.60 20.69
CA THR A 159 -26.38 -9.27 21.27
C THR A 159 -26.03 -8.25 20.20
N VAL A 160 -26.73 -7.12 20.21
CA VAL A 160 -26.50 -6.02 19.28
C VAL A 160 -25.48 -5.04 19.86
N VAL A 161 -24.30 -4.99 19.25
CA VAL A 161 -23.22 -4.08 19.63
C VAL A 161 -23.15 -2.94 18.61
N VAL A 162 -23.29 -1.70 19.08
CA VAL A 162 -23.11 -0.51 18.25
C VAL A 162 -21.69 0.00 18.39
N SER A 163 -21.00 0.13 17.27
CA SER A 163 -19.69 0.79 17.16
C SER A 163 -19.70 1.75 15.98
N TRP A 164 -18.61 2.49 15.80
CA TRP A 164 -18.34 3.13 14.51
C TRP A 164 -18.23 2.09 13.38
N TRP A 165 -18.44 2.54 12.14
CA TRP A 165 -18.58 1.65 10.99
C TRP A 165 -17.27 0.91 10.66
N ASP A 166 -16.12 1.54 10.91
CA ASP A 166 -14.75 1.00 10.77
C ASP A 166 -14.58 -0.40 11.41
N TYR A 167 -15.24 -0.64 12.54
CA TYR A 167 -15.04 -1.84 13.37
C TYR A 167 -16.11 -2.93 13.16
N GLY A 168 -17.13 -2.70 12.32
CA GLY A 168 -18.24 -3.66 12.16
C GLY A 168 -17.79 -5.04 11.64
N TYR A 169 -16.74 -5.07 10.81
CA TYR A 169 -16.12 -6.31 10.33
C TYR A 169 -15.22 -7.01 11.36
N TRP A 170 -14.98 -6.42 12.53
CA TRP A 170 -14.31 -7.10 13.64
C TRP A 170 -15.34 -7.75 14.56
N LEU A 171 -16.44 -7.04 14.85
CA LEU A 171 -17.53 -7.53 15.70
C LEU A 171 -18.19 -8.81 15.17
N THR A 172 -18.46 -8.88 13.87
CA THR A 172 -19.22 -10.01 13.31
C THR A 172 -18.39 -11.31 13.26
N PRO A 173 -17.22 -11.37 12.60
CA PRO A 173 -16.47 -12.62 12.48
C PRO A 173 -15.63 -12.96 13.72
N ILE A 174 -15.11 -11.97 14.45
CA ILE A 174 -14.21 -12.23 15.60
C ILE A 174 -15.04 -12.41 16.87
N ALA A 175 -15.82 -11.38 17.24
CA ALA A 175 -16.62 -11.39 18.47
C ALA A 175 -17.92 -12.19 18.37
N ASN A 176 -18.36 -12.58 17.16
CA ASN A 176 -19.65 -13.26 16.94
C ASN A 176 -20.85 -12.47 17.48
N MET A 177 -20.85 -11.16 17.25
CA MET A 177 -21.90 -10.23 17.69
C MET A 177 -22.66 -9.65 16.50
N THR A 178 -23.90 -9.22 16.74
CA THR A 178 -24.68 -8.52 15.72
C THR A 178 -24.26 -7.05 15.69
N THR A 179 -23.75 -6.57 14.55
CA THR A 179 -23.39 -5.16 14.36
C THR A 179 -24.51 -4.38 13.66
N VAL A 180 -24.66 -3.10 14.03
CA VAL A 180 -25.62 -2.18 13.40
C VAL A 180 -25.09 -1.61 12.08
N ASN A 181 -23.78 -1.32 12.02
CA ASN A 181 -23.08 -0.73 10.88
C ASN A 181 -21.83 -1.53 10.52
N ASP A 182 -21.42 -1.45 9.25
CA ASP A 182 -20.24 -2.16 8.75
C ASP A 182 -19.44 -1.33 7.75
N ASN A 183 -18.26 -1.87 7.40
CA ASN A 183 -17.33 -1.28 6.46
C ASN A 183 -17.81 -1.25 5.00
N ALA A 184 -18.94 -1.90 4.67
CA ALA A 184 -19.52 -1.80 3.33
C ALA A 184 -20.20 -0.46 3.11
N THR A 185 -20.63 0.24 4.18
CA THR A 185 -21.24 1.57 4.13
C THR A 185 -22.47 1.68 3.23
N LEU A 186 -23.24 0.60 3.08
CA LEU A 186 -24.38 0.55 2.14
C LEU A 186 -25.57 1.41 2.57
N ASN A 187 -25.75 1.66 3.88
CA ASN A 187 -26.86 2.44 4.42
C ASN A 187 -26.35 3.67 5.18
N ALA A 188 -26.19 4.78 4.45
CA ALA A 188 -25.70 6.04 5.01
C ALA A 188 -26.62 6.62 6.10
N THR A 189 -27.94 6.43 6.00
CA THR A 189 -28.89 6.93 7.00
C THR A 189 -28.67 6.28 8.36
N ARG A 190 -28.41 4.95 8.37
CA ARG A 190 -28.13 4.22 9.61
C ARG A 190 -26.81 4.65 10.25
N ILE A 191 -25.77 4.84 9.44
CA ILE A 191 -24.47 5.35 9.91
C ILE A 191 -24.64 6.77 10.48
N GLY A 192 -25.43 7.62 9.82
CA GLY A 192 -25.75 8.96 10.31
C GLY A 192 -26.45 8.95 11.67
N LEU A 193 -27.37 8.00 11.93
CA LEU A 193 -28.00 7.84 13.24
C LEU A 193 -26.99 7.43 14.31
N THR A 194 -26.10 6.49 14.01
CA THR A 194 -25.02 6.12 14.96
C THR A 194 -24.08 7.29 15.23
N GLY A 195 -23.68 8.05 14.21
CA GLY A 195 -22.86 9.25 14.41
C GLY A 195 -23.59 10.33 15.21
N MET A 196 -24.89 10.54 14.97
CA MET A 196 -25.68 11.44 15.79
C MET A 196 -25.75 10.96 17.25
N ALA A 197 -25.90 9.65 17.49
CA ALA A 197 -25.92 9.11 18.85
C ALA A 197 -24.58 9.30 19.57
N LEU A 198 -23.45 9.06 18.90
CA LEU A 198 -22.11 9.17 19.48
C LEU A 198 -21.65 10.62 19.70
N THR A 199 -22.14 11.57 18.92
CA THR A 199 -21.73 12.99 19.00
C THR A 199 -22.71 13.90 19.71
N GLN A 200 -23.86 13.38 20.15
CA GLN A 200 -24.89 14.18 20.81
C GLN A 200 -24.45 14.60 22.22
N THR A 201 -24.56 15.89 22.53
CA THR A 201 -24.19 16.44 23.85
C THR A 201 -25.18 16.10 24.95
N ASN A 202 -26.43 15.79 24.59
CA ASN A 202 -27.48 15.39 25.51
C ASN A 202 -27.70 13.86 25.47
N GLU A 203 -27.34 13.20 26.56
CA GLU A 203 -27.44 11.75 26.75
C GLU A 203 -28.85 11.21 26.51
N LEU A 204 -29.91 11.95 26.85
CA LEU A 204 -31.29 11.50 26.67
C LEU A 204 -31.64 11.32 25.18
N TYR A 205 -31.13 12.21 24.33
CA TYR A 205 -31.34 12.10 22.88
C TYR A 205 -30.47 10.99 22.28
N SER A 206 -29.23 10.84 22.75
CA SER A 206 -28.36 9.73 22.37
C SER A 206 -29.00 8.37 22.70
N ALA A 207 -29.47 8.20 23.94
CA ALA A 207 -30.14 6.99 24.40
C ALA A 207 -31.41 6.65 23.60
N LYS A 208 -32.20 7.66 23.19
CA LYS A 208 -33.35 7.46 22.31
C LYS A 208 -32.94 6.88 20.96
N ILE A 209 -31.84 7.35 20.39
CA ILE A 209 -31.33 6.87 19.09
C ILE A 209 -30.75 5.46 19.25
N PHE A 210 -29.95 5.19 20.28
CA PHE A 210 -29.47 3.83 20.56
C PHE A 210 -30.61 2.82 20.76
N LYS A 211 -31.69 3.24 21.43
CA LYS A 211 -32.90 2.42 21.56
C LYS A 211 -33.58 2.16 20.21
N GLN A 212 -33.60 3.13 19.30
CA GLN A 212 -34.11 2.92 17.94
C GLN A 212 -33.23 1.95 17.13
N LEU A 213 -31.92 1.98 17.35
CA LEU A 213 -30.95 1.07 16.74
C LEU A 213 -30.93 -0.32 17.39
N LYS A 214 -31.75 -0.53 18.44
CA LYS A 214 -31.80 -1.75 19.26
C LYS A 214 -30.44 -2.14 19.84
N ALA A 215 -29.67 -1.15 20.29
CA ALA A 215 -28.36 -1.39 20.89
C ALA A 215 -28.50 -2.04 22.28
N ASP A 216 -27.78 -3.13 22.51
CA ASP A 216 -27.59 -3.72 23.84
C ASP A 216 -26.29 -3.21 24.48
N TYR A 217 -25.23 -3.10 23.67
CA TYR A 217 -23.93 -2.56 24.07
C TYR A 217 -23.45 -1.51 23.07
N VAL A 218 -22.62 -0.58 23.56
CA VAL A 218 -21.92 0.40 22.73
C VAL A 218 -20.42 0.21 22.93
N LEU A 219 -19.69 0.01 21.85
CA LEU A 219 -18.24 -0.10 21.83
C LEU A 219 -17.65 1.23 21.36
N VAL A 220 -16.78 1.80 22.19
CA VAL A 220 -16.06 3.04 21.91
C VAL A 220 -14.57 2.79 22.05
N TYR A 221 -13.78 3.27 21.09
CA TYR A 221 -12.33 3.14 21.12
C TYR A 221 -11.66 4.41 21.65
N PHE A 222 -10.89 4.28 22.73
CA PHE A 222 -10.31 5.38 23.48
C PHE A 222 -8.80 5.21 23.68
N GLY A 223 -8.00 6.17 23.17
CA GLY A 223 -6.54 6.08 23.13
C GLY A 223 -5.80 7.11 24.00
N PHE A 224 -6.51 8.04 24.65
CA PHE A 224 -5.92 9.22 25.31
C PHE A 224 -4.83 8.92 26.36
N LEU A 225 -4.89 7.76 27.02
CA LEU A 225 -3.95 7.40 28.09
C LEU A 225 -2.58 6.94 27.58
N TYR A 226 -2.40 6.78 26.26
CA TYR A 226 -1.14 6.34 25.68
C TYR A 226 -0.67 7.24 24.53
N SER A 227 0.50 7.85 24.70
CA SER A 227 1.13 8.68 23.67
C SER A 227 1.54 7.84 22.46
N GLY A 228 0.89 8.08 21.31
CA GLY A 228 1.17 7.37 20.05
C GLY A 228 0.05 6.44 19.57
N LEU A 229 -0.99 6.21 20.36
CA LEU A 229 -2.25 5.63 19.85
C LEU A 229 -3.02 6.74 19.13
N GLY A 230 -3.14 6.63 17.80
CA GLY A 230 -3.95 7.52 16.98
C GLY A 230 -5.22 6.82 16.50
N GLY A 231 -6.20 7.61 16.04
CA GLY A 231 -7.46 7.09 15.51
C GLY A 231 -8.46 6.66 16.57
N ASP A 232 -8.39 7.25 17.76
CA ASP A 232 -9.44 7.14 18.77
C ASP A 232 -10.67 7.98 18.41
N GLU A 233 -11.78 7.70 19.09
CA GLU A 233 -13.08 8.34 18.87
C GLU A 233 -13.28 9.60 19.75
N GLY A 234 -12.21 10.13 20.34
CA GLY A 234 -12.21 11.22 21.32
C GLY A 234 -11.48 12.49 20.87
#